data_AF-A0A4R1K969-F1
#
_entry.id   AF-A0A4R1K969-F1
#
_cell.length_a   1.000
_cell.length_b   1.000
_cell.length_c   1.000
_cell.angle_alpha   90.00
_cell.angle_beta   90.00
_cell.angle_gamma   90.00
#
_symmetry.space_group_name_H-M   'P 1'
#
loop_
_entity.id
_entity.type
_entity.pdbx_description
1 polymer ?
#
loop_
_entity_poly.entity_id
_entity_poly.type
_entity_poly.pdbx_seq_one_letter_code
_entity_poly.pdbx_strand_id
1 'polypeptide(L)'
;MKLLFGSLRYRILAFTALLMSVAVFILIFSTYSKLKKDIITKNQEAFATFGRIFDSQQETMIKQYSLGLDSLLDNRTLVQTFAARDRAELAKLVDNLYDTRLKHLYGVEQFHFHIPPCGQLLQSAQQGKLRR
;
A
#
# COMPACT_ATOMS: atom_id res chain seq x y z
N MET A 1 -13.64 29.08 -59.82
CA MET A 1 -12.79 29.15 -58.61
C MET A 1 -11.29 29.16 -58.98
N LYS A 2 -10.85 30.10 -59.84
CA LYS A 2 -9.48 30.17 -60.39
C LYS A 2 -8.87 31.60 -60.37
N LEU A 3 -9.34 32.47 -59.47
CA LEU A 3 -8.91 33.88 -59.41
C LEU A 3 -8.28 34.30 -58.08
N LEU A 4 -7.92 33.37 -57.20
CA LEU A 4 -7.25 33.69 -55.92
C LEU A 4 -5.72 33.45 -55.94
N PHE A 5 -5.18 32.77 -56.96
CA PHE A 5 -3.80 32.25 -56.94
C PHE A 5 -2.81 32.97 -57.88
N GLY A 6 -3.15 34.14 -58.42
CA GLY A 6 -2.32 34.83 -59.43
C GLY A 6 -1.38 35.92 -58.90
N SER A 7 -1.59 36.44 -57.68
CA SER A 7 -0.81 37.59 -57.17
C SER A 7 0.33 37.17 -56.24
N LEU A 8 1.49 37.81 -56.38
CA LEU A 8 2.71 37.57 -55.58
C LEU A 8 2.41 37.63 -54.06
N ARG A 9 1.50 38.52 -53.65
CA ARG A 9 1.06 38.72 -52.26
C ARG A 9 0.41 37.47 -51.66
N TYR A 10 -0.46 36.79 -52.41
CA TYR A 10 -1.13 35.58 -51.93
C TYR A 10 -0.16 34.40 -51.82
N ARG A 11 0.81 34.31 -52.72
CA ARG A 11 1.84 33.25 -52.69
C ARG A 11 2.75 33.39 -51.46
N ILE A 12 3.12 34.61 -51.09
CA ILE A 12 3.89 34.90 -49.88
C ILE A 12 3.05 34.58 -48.63
N LEU A 13 1.78 35.00 -48.61
CA LEU A 13 0.89 34.78 -47.46
C LEU A 13 0.58 33.28 -47.24
N ALA A 14 0.42 32.51 -48.32
CA ALA A 14 0.26 31.07 -48.24
C ALA A 14 1.54 30.38 -47.73
N PHE A 15 2.71 30.86 -48.13
CA PHE A 15 3.99 30.31 -47.68
C PHE A 15 4.25 30.59 -46.18
N THR A 16 3.95 31.80 -45.70
CA THR A 16 4.08 32.12 -44.26
C THR A 16 3.05 31.37 -43.42
N ALA A 17 1.82 31.21 -43.91
CA ALA A 17 0.80 30.39 -43.25
C ALA A 17 1.21 28.91 -43.18
N LEU A 18 1.81 28.37 -44.24
CA LEU A 18 2.36 27.01 -44.26
C LEU A 18 3.44 26.83 -43.19
N LEU A 19 4.41 27.75 -43.11
CA LEU A 19 5.47 27.71 -42.11
C LEU A 19 4.93 27.78 -40.68
N MET A 20 3.97 28.67 -40.43
CA MET A 20 3.28 28.77 -39.14
C MET A 20 2.57 27.46 -38.78
N SER A 21 1.88 26.85 -39.74
CA SER A 21 1.21 25.56 -39.53
C SER A 21 2.19 24.44 -39.19
N VAL A 22 3.35 24.40 -39.85
CA VAL A 22 4.40 23.42 -39.54
C VAL A 22 4.96 23.63 -38.13
N ALA A 23 5.22 24.87 -37.74
CA ALA A 23 5.71 25.19 -36.39
C ALA A 23 4.70 24.77 -35.31
N VAL A 24 3.41 25.04 -35.51
CA VAL A 24 2.34 24.61 -34.60
C VAL A 24 2.30 23.08 -34.52
N PHE A 25 2.40 22.38 -35.65
CA PHE A 25 2.38 20.92 -35.68
C PHE A 25 3.55 20.31 -34.89
N ILE A 26 4.76 20.87 -35.05
CA ILE A 26 5.95 20.46 -34.29
C ILE A 26 5.74 20.67 -32.79
N LEU A 27 5.18 21.80 -32.39
CA LEU A 27 4.88 22.10 -30.98
C LEU A 27 3.89 21.10 -30.39
N ILE A 28 2.78 20.82 -31.09
CA ILE A 28 1.78 19.84 -30.65
C ILE A 28 2.43 18.47 -30.48
N PHE A 29 3.21 18.02 -31.47
CA PHE A 29 3.86 16.71 -31.42
C PHE A 29 4.90 16.60 -30.29
N SER A 30 5.69 17.65 -30.09
CA SER A 30 6.70 17.72 -29.03
C SER A 30 6.05 17.70 -27.65
N THR A 31 5.02 18.52 -27.44
CA THR A 31 4.27 18.58 -26.18
C THR A 31 3.56 17.26 -25.88
N TYR A 32 2.93 16.65 -26.88
CA TYR A 32 2.29 15.34 -26.72
C TYR A 32 3.31 14.26 -26.33
N SER A 33 4.47 14.25 -26.97
CA SER A 33 5.54 13.28 -26.68
C SER A 33 6.12 13.47 -25.27
N LYS A 34 6.30 14.72 -24.83
CA LYS A 34 6.74 15.02 -23.46
C LYS A 34 5.71 14.61 -22.43
N LEU A 35 4.45 14.99 -22.63
CA LEU A 35 3.38 14.67 -21.69
C LEU A 35 3.21 13.16 -21.51
N LYS A 36 3.28 12.39 -22.60
CA LYS A 36 3.24 10.92 -22.53
C LYS A 36 4.39 10.35 -21.70
N LYS A 37 5.62 10.85 -21.89
CA LYS A 37 6.78 10.42 -21.12
C LYS A 37 6.64 10.79 -19.64
N ASP A 38 6.25 12.03 -19.35
CA ASP A 38 6.09 12.52 -17.99
C ASP A 38 5.03 11.72 -17.23
N ILE A 39 3.89 11.38 -17.87
CA ILE A 39 2.86 10.52 -17.26
C ILE A 39 3.42 9.14 -16.93
N ILE A 40 4.16 8.52 -17.85
CA ILE A 40 4.75 7.19 -17.62
C ILE A 40 5.74 7.25 -16.46
N THR A 41 6.65 8.22 -16.45
CA THR A 41 7.64 8.38 -15.39
C THR A 41 6.99 8.66 -14.05
N LYS A 42 5.99 9.55 -14.00
CA LYS A 42 5.26 9.86 -12.76
C LYS A 42 4.50 8.67 -12.22
N ASN A 43 3.88 7.87 -13.09
CA ASN A 43 3.23 6.64 -12.66
C ASN A 43 4.25 5.63 -12.11
N GLN A 44 5.39 5.45 -12.78
CA GLN A 44 6.45 4.57 -12.28
C GLN A 44 7.00 5.02 -10.92
N GLU A 45 7.25 6.32 -10.74
CA GLU A 45 7.65 6.89 -9.45
C GLU A 45 6.60 6.65 -8.37
N ALA A 46 5.32 6.84 -8.69
CA ALA A 46 4.21 6.62 -7.77
C ALA A 46 4.12 5.14 -7.35
N PHE A 47 4.17 4.20 -8.29
CA PHE A 47 4.17 2.76 -7.98
C PHE A 47 5.40 2.33 -7.19
N ALA A 48 6.59 2.84 -7.52
CA ALA A 48 7.81 2.55 -6.77
C ALA A 48 7.76 3.13 -5.34
N THR A 49 7.10 4.26 -5.15
CA THR A 49 6.89 4.88 -3.83
C THR A 49 5.88 4.08 -3.03
N PHE A 50 4.76 3.69 -3.65
CA PHE A 50 3.77 2.82 -3.03
C PHE A 50 4.37 1.48 -2.61
N GLY A 51 5.16 0.83 -3.47
CA GLY A 51 5.86 -0.40 -3.15
C GLY A 51 6.78 -0.25 -1.93
N ARG A 52 7.60 0.81 -1.89
CA ARG A 52 8.46 1.08 -0.73
C ARG A 52 7.68 1.33 0.57
N ILE A 53 6.56 2.05 0.50
CA ILE A 53 5.69 2.27 1.67
C ILE A 53 5.08 0.94 2.12
N PHE A 54 4.60 0.13 1.17
CA PHE A 54 4.03 -1.17 1.47
C PHE A 54 5.05 -2.10 2.12
N ASP A 55 6.25 -2.23 1.56
CA ASP A 55 7.32 -3.06 2.10
C ASP A 55 7.74 -2.59 3.51
N SER A 56 7.86 -1.27 3.71
CA SER A 56 8.19 -0.69 5.02
C SER A 56 7.09 -0.94 6.07
N GLN A 57 5.83 -0.85 5.67
CA GLN A 57 4.70 -1.16 6.55
C GLN A 57 4.67 -2.66 6.89
N GLN A 58 4.91 -3.52 5.90
CA GLN A 58 4.99 -4.96 6.12
C GLN A 58 6.12 -5.31 7.10
N GLU A 59 7.32 -4.78 6.91
CA GLU A 59 8.45 -5.00 7.82
C GLU A 59 8.16 -4.50 9.24
N THR A 60 7.50 -3.34 9.34
CA THR A 60 7.08 -2.78 10.63
C THR A 60 6.09 -3.69 11.34
N MET A 61 5.06 -4.18 10.63
CA MET A 61 4.09 -5.12 11.20
C MET A 61 4.75 -6.43 11.64
N ILE A 62 5.62 -7.01 10.80
CA ILE A 62 6.35 -8.23 11.14
C ILE A 62 7.15 -8.01 12.43
N LYS A 63 7.91 -6.91 12.52
CA LYS A 63 8.70 -6.58 13.70
C LYS A 63 7.84 -6.38 14.95
N GLN A 64 6.70 -5.71 14.83
CA GLN A 64 5.76 -5.53 15.93
C GLN A 64 5.21 -6.86 16.44
N TYR A 65 4.83 -7.76 15.52
CA TYR A 65 4.32 -9.09 15.88
C TYR A 65 5.42 -9.99 16.47
N SER A 66 6.63 -9.94 15.95
CA SER A 66 7.78 -10.65 16.54
C SER A 66 8.04 -10.19 17.97
N LEU A 67 8.06 -8.88 18.23
CA LEU A 67 8.24 -8.35 19.59
C LEU A 67 7.09 -8.74 20.54
N GLY A 68 5.85 -8.77 20.03
CA GLY A 68 4.70 -9.26 20.78
C GLY A 68 4.82 -10.75 21.14
N LEU A 69 5.31 -11.57 20.21
CA LEU A 69 5.58 -13.00 20.43
C LEU A 69 6.75 -13.22 21.41
N ASP A 70 7.83 -12.47 21.29
CA ASP A 70 8.96 -12.55 22.23
C ASP A 70 8.49 -12.23 23.66
N SER A 71 7.68 -11.17 23.83
CA SER A 71 7.09 -10.83 25.12
C SER A 71 6.14 -11.91 25.68
N LEU A 72 5.49 -12.68 24.81
CA LEU A 72 4.63 -13.81 25.18
C LEU A 72 5.45 -15.02 25.64
N LEU A 73 6.51 -15.34 24.90
CA LEU A 73 7.38 -16.49 25.16
C LEU A 73 8.24 -16.32 26.41
N ASP A 74 8.57 -15.08 26.79
CA ASP A 74 9.26 -14.78 28.04
C ASP A 74 8.42 -15.13 29.30
N ASN A 75 7.08 -15.20 29.16
CA ASN A 75 6.21 -15.57 30.26
C ASN A 75 6.16 -17.11 30.43
N ARG A 76 7.08 -17.64 31.25
CA ARG A 76 7.16 -19.07 31.55
C ARG A 76 5.85 -19.68 32.07
N THR A 77 5.05 -18.92 32.82
CA THR A 77 3.74 -19.38 33.31
C THR A 77 2.79 -19.64 32.15
N LEU A 78 2.72 -18.72 31.18
CA LEU A 78 1.89 -18.87 30.00
C LEU A 78 2.30 -20.09 29.15
N VAL A 79 3.61 -20.32 28.97
CA VAL A 79 4.13 -21.49 28.26
C VAL A 79 3.79 -22.80 28.99
N GLN A 80 3.89 -22.82 30.31
CA GLN A 80 3.55 -23.99 31.12
C GLN A 80 2.05 -24.31 31.09
N THR A 81 1.19 -23.29 31.22
CA THR A 81 -0.27 -23.44 31.13
C THR A 81 -0.70 -23.89 29.72
N PHE A 82 -0.04 -23.38 28.67
CA PHE A 82 -0.24 -23.86 27.30
C PHE A 82 0.16 -25.34 27.14
N ALA A 83 1.30 -25.75 27.70
CA ALA A 83 1.75 -27.15 27.70
C ALA A 83 0.80 -28.07 28.47
N ALA A 84 0.24 -27.60 29.58
CA ALA A 84 -0.76 -28.30 30.39
C ALA A 84 -2.14 -28.38 29.71
N ARG A 85 -2.35 -27.66 28.59
CA ARG A 85 -3.62 -27.54 27.86
C ARG A 85 -4.78 -27.01 28.73
N ASP A 86 -4.47 -26.26 29.79
CA ASP A 86 -5.48 -25.64 30.62
C ASP A 86 -6.03 -24.40 29.91
N ARG A 87 -7.15 -24.57 29.21
CA ARG A 87 -7.80 -23.49 28.47
C ARG A 87 -8.27 -22.35 29.36
N ALA A 88 -8.74 -22.66 30.57
CA ALA A 88 -9.36 -21.66 31.45
C ALA A 88 -8.31 -20.74 32.06
N GLU A 89 -7.19 -21.32 32.48
CA GLU A 89 -6.06 -20.55 32.99
C GLU A 89 -5.31 -19.83 31.86
N LEU A 90 -5.18 -20.45 30.68
CA LEU A 90 -4.56 -19.83 29.51
C LEU A 90 -5.36 -18.59 29.07
N ALA A 91 -6.70 -18.68 29.01
CA ALA A 91 -7.56 -17.55 28.65
C ALA A 91 -7.35 -16.36 29.57
N LYS A 92 -7.32 -16.56 30.90
CA LYS A 92 -7.11 -15.47 31.86
C LYS A 92 -5.75 -14.78 31.68
N LEU A 93 -4.69 -15.56 31.48
CA LEU A 93 -3.34 -15.02 31.28
C LEU A 93 -3.22 -14.26 29.97
N VAL A 94 -3.83 -14.80 28.91
CA VAL A 94 -3.81 -14.22 27.56
C VAL A 94 -4.68 -12.98 27.49
N ASP A 95 -5.90 -12.98 28.04
CA ASP A 95 -6.81 -11.84 28.02
C ASP A 95 -6.19 -10.63 28.75
N ASN A 96 -5.58 -10.86 29.92
CA ASN A 96 -4.86 -9.82 30.64
C ASN A 96 -3.68 -9.26 29.82
N LEU A 97 -2.86 -10.15 29.24
CA LEU A 97 -1.73 -9.71 28.41
C LEU A 97 -2.20 -9.02 27.12
N TYR A 98 -3.35 -9.44 26.58
CA TYR A 98 -3.95 -8.88 25.38
C TYR A 98 -4.40 -7.44 25.62
N ASP A 99 -5.19 -7.23 26.67
CA ASP A 99 -5.68 -5.92 27.04
C ASP A 99 -4.57 -4.98 27.52
N THR A 100 -3.55 -5.47 28.23
CA THR A 100 -2.49 -4.60 28.77
C THR A 100 -1.36 -4.29 27.79
N ARG A 101 -1.00 -5.23 26.91
CA ARG A 101 0.19 -5.11 26.05
C ARG A 101 -0.09 -5.35 24.58
N LEU A 102 -0.62 -6.51 24.18
CA LEU A 102 -0.69 -6.88 22.75
C LEU A 102 -1.55 -5.90 21.94
N LYS A 103 -2.66 -5.44 22.50
CA LYS A 103 -3.53 -4.45 21.88
C LYS A 103 -2.92 -3.05 21.89
N HIS A 104 -2.49 -2.57 23.06
CA HIS A 104 -2.06 -1.17 23.22
C HIS A 104 -0.66 -0.87 22.69
N LEU A 105 0.29 -1.80 22.82
CA LEU A 105 1.69 -1.58 22.45
C LEU A 105 2.01 -2.10 21.04
N TYR A 106 1.35 -3.18 20.60
CA TYR A 106 1.70 -3.88 19.36
C TYR A 106 0.59 -3.88 18.31
N GLY A 107 -0.58 -3.30 18.61
CA GLY A 107 -1.69 -3.19 17.65
C GLY A 107 -2.23 -4.52 17.15
N VAL A 108 -2.08 -5.60 17.92
CA VAL A 108 -2.52 -6.94 17.52
C VAL A 108 -4.04 -7.04 17.60
N GLU A 109 -4.71 -7.21 16.46
CA GLU A 109 -6.18 -7.32 16.40
C GLU A 109 -6.70 -8.69 16.88
N GLN A 110 -5.96 -9.76 16.58
CA GLN A 110 -6.35 -11.13 16.90
C GLN A 110 -5.14 -11.98 17.25
N PHE A 111 -5.31 -12.90 18.21
CA PHE A 111 -4.26 -13.83 18.61
C PHE A 111 -4.83 -15.24 18.78
N HIS A 112 -4.21 -16.25 18.16
CA HIS A 112 -4.67 -17.64 18.17
C HIS A 112 -3.59 -18.59 18.69
N PHE A 113 -3.99 -19.51 19.55
CA PHE A 113 -3.17 -20.62 20.00
C PHE A 113 -3.59 -21.90 19.27
N HIS A 114 -2.61 -22.62 18.69
CA HIS A 114 -2.84 -23.85 17.94
C HIS A 114 -2.07 -25.03 18.55
N ILE A 115 -2.71 -26.21 18.58
CA ILE A 115 -2.08 -27.50 18.89
C ILE A 115 -1.90 -28.28 17.57
N PRO A 116 -0.78 -28.97 17.34
CA PRO A 116 -0.64 -29.88 16.20
C PRO A 116 -1.69 -31.01 16.27
N PRO A 117 -2.38 -31.43 15.17
CA PRO A 117 -2.17 -31.08 13.77
C PRO A 117 -3.23 -30.07 13.24
N CYS A 118 -3.40 -28.92 13.90
CA CYS A 118 -4.40 -27.84 13.63
C CYS A 118 -5.65 -27.83 14.53
N GLY A 119 -5.54 -28.23 15.80
CA GLY A 119 -6.58 -27.95 16.79
C GLY A 119 -6.45 -26.52 17.32
N GLN A 120 -7.44 -25.65 17.10
CA GLN A 120 -7.48 -24.34 17.76
C GLN A 120 -7.74 -24.53 19.26
N LEU A 121 -6.80 -24.09 20.09
CA LEU A 121 -6.89 -24.22 21.55
C LEU A 121 -7.64 -23.02 22.15
N LEU A 122 -7.29 -21.82 21.69
CA LEU A 122 -7.82 -20.57 22.18
C LEU A 122 -7.73 -19.49 21.08
N GLN A 123 -8.75 -18.65 21.00
CA GLN A 123 -8.77 -17.44 20.19
C GLN A 123 -9.11 -16.26 21.10
N SER A 124 -8.21 -15.29 21.20
CA SER A 124 -8.53 -13.98 21.73
C SER A 124 -8.73 -13.02 20.55
N ALA A 125 -9.90 -12.39 20.52
CA ALA A 125 -10.27 -11.41 19.52
C ALA A 125 -10.95 -10.25 20.24
N GLN A 126 -10.83 -9.05 19.68
CA GLN A 126 -11.48 -7.85 20.18
C GLN A 126 -13.01 -8.05 20.30
N GLN A 127 -13.53 -8.30 21.51
CA GLN A 127 -14.95 -8.19 21.78
C GLN A 127 -15.35 -6.71 21.81
N GLY A 128 -15.66 -6.15 20.64
CA GLY A 128 -16.30 -4.83 20.55
C GLY A 128 -16.06 -4.06 19.26
N LYS A 129 -16.75 -4.47 18.18
CA LYS A 129 -17.59 -3.65 17.26
C LYS A 129 -17.78 -4.35 15.91
N LEU A 130 -18.54 -5.45 15.92
CA LEU A 130 -19.29 -5.94 14.76
C LEU A 130 -20.74 -6.12 15.20
N ARG A 131 -21.42 -4.99 15.43
CA ARG A 131 -22.88 -4.92 15.44
C ARG A 131 -23.31 -3.54 14.94
N ARG A 132 -23.87 -3.58 13.73
CA ARG A 132 -24.45 -2.51 12.88
C ARG A 132 -23.47 -1.77 11.99
#